data_AF-A0A1A8NPA4-F1
#
_entry.id   AF-A0A1A8NPA4-F1
#
_cell.length_a   1.000
_cell.length_b   1.000
_cell.length_c   1.000
_cell.angle_alpha   90.00
_cell.angle_beta   90.00
_cell.angle_gamma   90.00
#
_symmetry.space_group_name_H-M   'P 1'
#
loop_
_entity.id
_entity.type
_entity.pdbx_description
1 polymer ?
#
loop_
_entity_poly.entity_id
_entity_poly.type
_entity_poly.pdbx_seq_one_letter_code
_entity_poly.pdbx_strand_id
1 'polypeptide(L)'
;MKKVGLLGVLLLPQGKSSSGCHPHVSLVREEEKCLKDLLKSHKVIDNISLNCNGMWDDLNCWPPASLGETVSQPCPDFFNSAGKVHRNCTTDGWTDLLVPHEDACGYTFNESLHFLAEPSDSHLYFSYVKTMYTAGYTLSLISLSIAIMVFSLFRKLHCTRNHIHIQLFISFILRAIFIFIRDTLLFTNEELYHCDYYPVACKIVLMFSNYSILANYSWLLVEGHFLFTLVSLSF
;
A
#
# COMPACT_ATOMS: atom_id res chain seq x y z
N MET A 1 -31.20 -24.78 8.86
CA MET A 1 -30.30 -23.81 9.52
C MET A 1 -28.91 -24.43 9.66
N LYS A 2 -28.02 -24.22 8.69
CA LYS A 2 -26.64 -24.72 8.75
C LYS A 2 -25.76 -23.63 9.37
N LYS A 3 -25.14 -23.93 10.51
CA LYS A 3 -24.13 -23.08 11.15
C LYS A 3 -22.91 -22.98 10.22
N VAL A 4 -22.79 -21.88 9.48
CA VAL A 4 -21.54 -21.52 8.83
C VAL A 4 -20.66 -20.91 9.93
N GLY A 5 -19.71 -21.71 10.42
CA GLY A 5 -18.71 -21.25 11.39
C GLY A 5 -17.73 -20.26 10.74
N LEU A 6 -17.03 -19.48 11.57
CA LEU A 6 -16.05 -18.46 11.19
C LEU A 6 -14.98 -18.97 10.18
N LEU A 7 -14.69 -20.28 10.20
CA LEU A 7 -13.80 -20.97 9.26
C LEU A 7 -14.37 -21.07 7.83
N GLY A 8 -15.69 -21.08 7.66
CA GLY A 8 -16.35 -21.11 6.35
C GLY A 8 -16.26 -19.78 5.60
N VAL A 9 -16.07 -18.66 6.31
CA VAL A 9 -15.84 -17.33 5.71
C VAL A 9 -14.40 -17.21 5.19
N LEU A 10 -13.45 -17.94 5.80
CA LEU A 10 -12.05 -17.98 5.38
C LEU A 10 -11.81 -18.82 4.11
N LEU A 11 -12.74 -19.70 3.75
CA LEU A 11 -12.63 -20.62 2.60
C LEU A 11 -13.45 -20.22 1.38
N LEU A 12 -14.08 -19.05 1.39
CA LEU A 12 -14.71 -18.52 0.18
C LEU A 12 -13.62 -18.30 -0.89
N PRO A 13 -13.77 -18.86 -2.10
CA PRO A 13 -12.85 -18.60 -3.18
C PRO A 13 -12.89 -17.10 -3.42
N GLN A 14 -11.76 -16.43 -3.19
CA GLN A 14 -11.67 -15.01 -3.43
C GLN A 14 -11.89 -14.79 -4.92
N GLY A 15 -13.03 -14.16 -5.25
CA GLY A 15 -13.25 -13.64 -6.59
C GLY A 15 -12.05 -12.78 -6.96
N LYS A 16 -11.56 -12.95 -8.20
CA LYS A 16 -10.54 -12.07 -8.78
C LYS A 16 -10.97 -10.63 -8.53
N SER A 17 -10.27 -9.96 -7.62
CA SER A 17 -10.40 -8.52 -7.40
C SER A 17 -9.71 -7.83 -8.58
N SER A 18 -10.41 -7.76 -9.70
CA SER A 18 -10.04 -6.91 -10.83
C SER A 18 -10.52 -5.50 -10.54
N SER A 19 -9.65 -4.68 -9.95
CA SER A 19 -9.59 -3.23 -10.16
C SER A 19 -8.48 -2.63 -9.30
N GLY A 20 -7.43 -2.11 -9.94
CA GLY A 20 -6.51 -1.15 -9.34
C GLY A 20 -5.35 -1.72 -8.53
N CYS A 21 -4.43 -2.43 -9.18
CA CYS A 21 -3.05 -2.42 -8.70
C CYS A 21 -2.38 -1.16 -9.23
N HIS A 22 -1.69 -0.45 -8.35
CA HIS A 22 -1.03 0.83 -8.60
C HIS A 22 -0.21 0.79 -9.91
N PRO A 23 -0.29 1.81 -10.81
CA PRO A 23 0.41 1.82 -12.11
C PRO A 23 1.92 1.54 -12.01
N HIS A 24 2.54 1.94 -10.89
CA HIS A 24 3.95 1.69 -10.58
C HIS A 24 4.33 0.19 -10.55
N VAL A 25 3.42 -0.69 -10.11
CA VAL A 25 3.72 -2.14 -9.96
C VAL A 25 3.77 -2.84 -11.32
N SER A 26 2.87 -2.47 -12.23
CA SER A 26 2.91 -2.95 -13.61
C SER A 26 4.20 -2.51 -14.30
N LEU A 27 4.59 -1.25 -14.10
CA LEU A 27 5.76 -0.65 -14.76
C LEU A 27 7.06 -1.35 -14.35
N VAL A 28 7.29 -1.56 -13.04
CA VAL A 28 8.48 -2.27 -12.53
C VAL A 28 8.53 -3.73 -13.03
N ARG A 29 7.38 -4.40 -13.11
CA ARG A 29 7.31 -5.77 -13.63
C ARG A 29 7.64 -5.82 -15.13
N GLU A 30 7.20 -4.83 -15.90
CA GLU A 30 7.50 -4.72 -17.32
C GLU A 30 8.98 -4.38 -17.57
N GLU A 31 9.57 -3.50 -16.75
CA GLU A 31 11.00 -3.20 -16.78
C GLU A 31 11.83 -4.47 -16.54
N GLU A 32 11.55 -5.22 -15.47
CA GLU A 32 12.28 -6.46 -15.18
C GLU A 32 12.20 -7.47 -16.34
N LYS A 33 11.01 -7.60 -16.93
CA LYS A 33 10.79 -8.50 -18.06
C LYS A 33 11.59 -8.03 -19.28
N CYS A 34 11.58 -6.73 -19.56
CA CYS A 34 12.37 -6.13 -20.63
C CYS A 34 13.86 -6.41 -20.46
N LEU A 35 14.41 -6.12 -19.28
CA LEU A 35 15.84 -6.34 -19.01
C LEU A 35 16.24 -7.81 -19.19
N LYS A 36 15.39 -8.75 -18.75
CA LYS A 36 15.60 -10.19 -18.97
C LYS A 36 15.59 -10.56 -20.45
N ASP A 37 14.66 -10.02 -21.22
CA ASP A 37 14.54 -10.27 -22.65
C ASP A 37 15.69 -9.63 -23.45
N LEU A 38 16.16 -8.45 -23.06
CA LEU A 38 17.32 -7.77 -23.63
C LEU A 38 18.63 -8.52 -23.36
N LEU A 39 18.82 -9.05 -22.14
CA LEU A 39 19.97 -9.90 -21.82
C LEU A 39 19.97 -11.20 -22.63
N LYS A 40 18.78 -11.75 -22.91
CA LYS A 40 18.63 -12.94 -23.74
C LYS A 40 18.92 -12.65 -25.21
N SER A 41 18.46 -11.52 -25.72
CA SER A 41 18.71 -11.12 -27.11
C SER A 41 20.17 -10.77 -27.35
N HIS A 42 20.87 -10.16 -26.39
CA HIS A 42 22.31 -9.87 -26.50
C HIS A 42 23.15 -11.13 -26.77
N LYS A 43 22.79 -12.27 -26.16
CA LYS A 43 23.46 -13.57 -26.41
C LYS A 43 23.26 -14.14 -27.82
N VAL A 44 22.27 -13.64 -28.57
CA VAL A 44 21.94 -14.08 -29.93
C VAL A 44 22.53 -13.13 -30.99
N ILE A 45 22.82 -11.88 -30.61
CA ILE A 45 23.18 -10.76 -31.50
C ILE A 45 24.65 -10.74 -31.91
N ASP A 46 25.51 -11.58 -31.33
CA ASP A 46 26.93 -11.70 -31.71
C ASP A 46 27.17 -12.04 -33.20
N ASN A 47 26.13 -12.36 -33.98
CA ASN A 47 26.20 -12.72 -35.40
C ASN A 47 25.46 -11.77 -36.38
N ILE A 48 24.81 -10.69 -35.92
CA ILE A 48 24.07 -9.75 -36.80
C ILE A 48 24.43 -8.30 -36.42
N SER A 49 24.89 -7.50 -37.39
CA SER A 49 25.23 -6.08 -37.18
C SER A 49 23.97 -5.23 -37.02
N LEU A 50 23.47 -5.13 -35.80
CA LEU A 50 22.38 -4.23 -35.42
C LEU A 50 22.96 -2.86 -35.03
N ASN A 51 22.36 -1.77 -35.53
CA ASN A 51 22.85 -0.41 -35.25
C ASN A 51 22.25 0.16 -33.96
N CYS A 52 21.02 -0.22 -33.60
CA CYS A 52 20.37 0.22 -32.37
C CYS A 52 20.19 -0.95 -31.41
N ASN A 53 20.81 -0.83 -30.23
CA ASN A 53 20.66 -1.80 -29.15
C ASN A 53 19.29 -1.66 -28.50
N GLY A 54 18.74 -2.78 -28.00
CA GLY A 54 17.48 -2.72 -27.26
C GLY A 54 17.64 -1.97 -25.94
N MET A 55 16.60 -1.22 -25.56
CA MET A 55 16.62 -0.32 -24.41
C MET A 55 15.27 -0.27 -23.71
N TRP A 56 15.29 0.14 -22.45
CA TRP A 56 14.11 0.52 -21.68
C TRP A 56 14.05 2.04 -21.60
N ASP A 57 12.89 2.65 -21.86
CA ASP A 57 12.69 4.11 -21.84
C ASP A 57 11.73 4.57 -20.74
N ASP A 58 11.79 3.89 -19.59
CA ASP A 58 10.95 4.13 -18.40
C ASP A 58 9.46 3.81 -18.57
N LEU A 59 8.99 3.57 -19.80
CA LEU A 59 7.61 3.17 -20.09
C LEU A 59 7.52 1.92 -20.95
N ASN A 60 8.39 1.76 -21.94
CA ASN A 60 8.31 0.70 -22.93
C ASN A 60 9.66 -0.01 -23.16
N CYS A 61 9.54 -1.28 -23.55
CA CYS A 61 10.68 -2.09 -23.94
C CYS A 61 10.92 -1.99 -25.45
N TRP A 62 12.06 -1.42 -25.83
CA TRP A 62 12.47 -1.30 -27.23
C TRP A 62 13.39 -2.46 -27.62
N PRO A 63 12.97 -3.33 -28.54
CA PRO A 63 13.83 -4.40 -29.03
C PRO A 63 14.96 -3.83 -29.92
N PRO A 64 16.08 -4.55 -30.03
CA PRO A 64 17.15 -4.21 -30.97
C PRO A 64 16.63 -4.08 -32.41
N ALA A 65 17.14 -3.10 -33.15
CA ALA A 65 16.65 -2.78 -34.49
C ALA A 65 17.79 -2.50 -35.49
N SER A 66 17.49 -2.74 -36.76
CA SER A 66 18.40 -2.49 -37.88
C SER A 66 18.38 -1.03 -38.32
N LEU A 67 19.44 -0.58 -38.99
CA LEU A 67 19.50 0.79 -39.49
C LEU A 67 18.33 1.09 -40.45
N GLY A 68 17.58 2.18 -40.17
CA GLY A 68 16.41 2.61 -40.94
C GLY A 68 15.11 1.89 -40.58
N GLU A 69 15.14 0.99 -39.59
CA GLU A 69 13.95 0.28 -39.11
C GLU A 69 13.15 1.14 -38.13
N THR A 70 11.83 1.22 -38.37
CA THR A 70 10.89 1.88 -37.45
C THR A 70 10.17 0.82 -36.62
N VAL A 71 10.34 0.89 -35.30
CA VAL A 71 9.73 -0.03 -34.33
C VAL A 71 8.52 0.64 -33.69
N SER A 72 7.47 -0.14 -33.44
CA SER A 72 6.26 0.31 -32.74
C SER A 72 6.03 -0.48 -31.46
N GLN A 73 5.75 0.20 -30.35
CA GLN A 73 5.32 -0.40 -29.10
C GLN A 73 3.91 0.07 -28.72
N PRO A 74 3.06 -0.80 -28.14
CA PRO A 74 1.76 -0.39 -27.63
C PRO A 74 1.92 0.57 -26.44
N CYS A 75 0.88 1.37 -26.18
CA CYS A 75 0.78 2.06 -24.90
C CYS A 75 0.66 1.05 -23.76
N PRO A 76 1.29 1.29 -22.61
CA PRO A 76 1.14 0.44 -21.45
C PRO A 76 -0.34 0.23 -21.06
N ASP A 77 -0.69 -0.99 -20.66
CA ASP A 77 -2.08 -1.41 -20.39
C ASP A 77 -2.80 -0.51 -19.36
N PHE A 78 -2.04 0.12 -18.46
CA PHE A 78 -2.59 1.00 -17.42
C PHE A 78 -3.21 2.29 -17.96
N PHE A 79 -2.85 2.73 -19.17
CA PHE A 79 -3.48 3.90 -19.81
C PHE A 79 -4.82 3.57 -20.49
N ASN A 80 -5.21 2.29 -20.56
CA ASN A 80 -6.43 1.80 -21.21
C ASN A 80 -6.62 2.38 -22.63
N SER A 81 -5.51 2.55 -23.36
CA SER A 81 -5.49 3.10 -24.71
C SER A 81 -4.91 2.09 -25.69
N ALA A 82 -5.52 1.99 -26.86
CA ALA A 82 -5.04 1.15 -27.96
C ALA A 82 -3.97 1.85 -28.82
N GLY A 83 -3.38 2.94 -28.29
CA GLY A 83 -2.37 3.74 -28.95
C GLY A 83 -1.06 2.98 -29.15
N LYS A 84 -0.25 3.46 -30.09
CA LYS A 84 1.11 2.95 -30.33
C LYS A 84 2.08 4.10 -30.43
N VAL A 85 3.25 3.91 -29.85
CA VAL A 85 4.39 4.81 -29.97
C VAL A 85 5.42 4.24 -30.93
N HIS A 86 6.14 5.12 -31.61
CA HIS A 86 7.06 4.76 -32.68
C HIS A 86 8.43 5.41 -32.47
N ARG A 87 9.50 4.65 -32.70
CA ARG A 87 10.89 5.14 -32.79
C ARG A 87 11.56 4.61 -34.04
N ASN A 88 12.46 5.40 -34.60
CA ASN A 88 13.26 5.02 -35.75
C ASN A 88 14.71 4.77 -35.32
N CYS A 89 15.36 3.80 -35.94
CA CYS A 89 16.78 3.53 -35.75
C CYS A 89 17.60 4.26 -36.82
N THR A 90 18.44 5.21 -36.42
CA THR A 90 19.35 5.96 -37.30
C THR A 90 20.80 5.56 -37.06
N THR A 91 21.73 6.11 -37.85
CA THR A 91 23.19 5.93 -37.66
C THR A 91 23.65 6.38 -36.27
N ASP A 92 22.98 7.38 -35.70
CA ASP A 92 23.32 7.99 -34.42
C ASP A 92 22.62 7.30 -33.23
N GLY A 93 21.79 6.27 -33.49
CA GLY A 93 21.07 5.50 -32.47
C GLY A 93 19.55 5.64 -32.59
N TRP A 94 18.85 5.52 -31.46
CA TRP A 94 17.40 5.70 -31.41
C TRP A 94 17.02 7.17 -31.54
N THR A 95 16.04 7.48 -32.38
CA THR A 95 15.41 8.81 -32.40
C THR A 95 14.49 9.00 -31.20
N ASP A 96 14.21 10.26 -30.89
CA ASP A 96 13.08 10.63 -30.04
C ASP A 96 11.77 10.05 -30.58
N LEU A 97 10.79 9.94 -29.69
CA LEU A 97 9.45 9.44 -30.01
C LEU A 97 8.83 10.31 -31.10
N LEU A 98 8.34 9.67 -32.17
CA LEU A 98 7.68 10.36 -33.28
C LEU A 98 6.40 11.09 -32.84
N VAL A 99 5.72 10.52 -31.85
CA VAL A 99 4.56 11.10 -31.18
C VAL A 99 4.80 10.93 -29.68
N PRO A 100 4.76 12.02 -28.88
CA PRO A 100 4.89 11.93 -27.43
C PRO A 100 3.87 10.97 -26.82
N HIS A 101 4.24 10.36 -25.70
CA HIS A 101 3.36 9.45 -24.96
C HIS A 101 2.01 10.08 -24.59
N GLU A 102 1.99 11.38 -24.31
CA GLU A 102 0.80 12.16 -23.96
C GLU A 102 -0.26 12.16 -25.07
N ASP A 103 0.19 12.31 -26.31
CA ASP A 103 -0.67 12.38 -27.49
C ASP A 103 -1.04 10.99 -28.01
N ALA A 104 -0.12 10.02 -27.91
CA ALA A 104 -0.31 8.65 -28.40
C ALA A 104 -1.20 7.81 -27.47
N CYS A 105 -1.05 7.99 -26.15
CA CYS A 105 -1.74 7.18 -25.13
C CYS A 105 -2.99 7.86 -24.55
N GLY A 106 -3.28 9.11 -24.93
CA GLY A 106 -4.54 9.81 -24.66
C GLY A 106 -4.63 10.52 -23.31
N TYR A 107 -5.79 11.15 -23.06
CA TYR A 107 -6.04 12.10 -21.96
C TYR A 107 -5.93 11.52 -20.53
N THR A 108 -5.81 10.21 -20.36
CA THR A 108 -5.58 9.54 -19.05
C THR A 108 -4.13 9.66 -18.56
N PHE A 109 -3.23 10.21 -19.38
CA PHE A 109 -1.83 10.46 -19.00
C PHE A 109 -1.70 11.46 -17.85
N ASN A 110 -2.48 12.56 -17.86
CA ASN A 110 -2.37 13.60 -16.83
C ASN A 110 -2.84 13.15 -15.43
N GLU A 111 -3.87 12.30 -15.33
CA GLU A 111 -4.30 11.76 -14.03
C GLU A 111 -3.35 10.69 -13.49
N SER A 112 -2.74 9.89 -14.38
CA SER A 112 -1.80 8.82 -13.99
C SER A 112 -0.41 9.36 -13.66
N LEU A 113 0.03 10.43 -14.34
CA LEU A 113 1.30 11.11 -14.06
C LEU A 113 1.26 11.84 -12.72
N HIS A 114 0.12 12.38 -12.28
CA HIS A 114 -0.04 12.93 -10.93
C HIS A 114 0.16 11.86 -9.82
N PHE A 115 0.01 10.58 -10.16
CA PHE A 115 0.28 9.46 -9.25
C PHE A 115 1.72 8.96 -9.32
N LEU A 116 2.43 9.17 -10.44
CA LEU A 116 3.85 8.83 -10.63
C LEU A 116 4.80 9.95 -10.18
N ALA A 117 4.36 11.20 -10.32
CA ALA A 117 5.01 12.39 -9.80
C ALA A 117 4.48 12.67 -8.39
N GLU A 118 4.78 11.79 -7.43
CA GLU A 118 4.52 12.09 -6.02
C GLU A 118 5.39 13.30 -5.63
N PRO A 119 4.80 14.48 -5.34
CA PRO A 119 5.60 15.65 -5.04
C PRO A 119 6.37 15.41 -3.75
N SER A 120 7.69 15.63 -3.77
CA SER A 120 8.60 15.44 -2.64
C SER A 120 8.11 16.05 -1.31
N ASP A 121 7.28 17.11 -1.38
CA ASP A 121 6.72 17.79 -0.23
C ASP A 121 5.64 16.97 0.50
N SER A 122 4.86 16.12 -0.19
CA SER A 122 3.85 15.26 0.45
C SER A 122 4.48 14.12 1.23
N HIS A 123 5.59 13.56 0.74
CA HIS A 123 6.33 12.51 1.43
C HIS A 123 6.95 13.02 2.74
N LEU A 124 7.49 14.25 2.73
CA LEU A 124 8.01 14.90 3.94
C LEU A 124 6.91 15.16 4.98
N TYR A 125 5.76 15.69 4.56
CA TYR A 125 4.62 15.91 5.45
C TYR A 125 4.12 14.59 6.06
N PHE A 126 3.96 13.56 5.24
CA PHE A 126 3.52 12.23 5.68
C PHE A 126 4.48 11.60 6.71
N SER A 127 5.79 11.67 6.44
CA SER A 127 6.83 11.19 7.36
C SER A 127 6.82 11.94 8.69
N TYR A 128 6.59 13.26 8.67
CA TYR A 128 6.51 14.08 9.87
C TYR A 128 5.30 13.71 10.73
N VAL A 129 4.12 13.59 10.11
CA VAL A 129 2.88 13.14 10.79
C VAL A 129 3.07 11.75 11.36
N LYS A 130 3.72 10.84 10.61
CA LYS A 130 4.05 9.48 11.04
C LYS A 130 4.91 9.44 12.29
N THR A 131 5.97 10.23 12.31
CA THR A 131 6.87 10.34 13.45
C THR A 131 6.13 10.89 14.67
N MET A 132 5.33 11.95 14.50
CA MET A 132 4.58 12.58 15.58
C MET A 132 3.58 11.61 16.24
N TYR A 133 2.73 10.93 15.45
CA TYR A 133 1.76 10.01 16.05
C TYR A 133 2.44 8.78 16.66
N THR A 134 3.55 8.30 16.09
CA THR A 134 4.31 7.15 16.61
C THR A 134 4.92 7.47 17.98
N ALA A 135 5.54 8.64 18.11
CA ALA A 135 6.05 9.13 19.39
C ALA A 135 4.93 9.31 20.42
N GLY A 136 3.77 9.83 20.00
CA GLY A 136 2.60 9.98 20.87
C GLY A 136 2.05 8.65 21.39
N TYR A 137 1.91 7.65 20.51
CA TYR A 137 1.40 6.32 20.89
C TYR A 137 2.37 5.55 21.80
N THR A 138 3.68 5.63 21.55
CA THR A 138 4.68 4.96 22.40
C THR A 138 4.71 5.55 23.82
N LEU A 139 4.69 6.88 23.96
CA LEU A 139 4.60 7.55 25.26
C LEU A 139 3.31 7.17 26.01
N SER A 140 2.19 7.14 25.28
CA SER A 140 0.89 6.77 25.83
C SER A 140 0.87 5.30 26.28
N LEU A 141 1.45 4.37 25.52
CA LEU A 141 1.57 2.96 25.88
C LEU A 141 2.35 2.78 27.19
N ILE A 142 3.48 3.47 27.35
CA ILE A 142 4.29 3.41 28.56
C ILE A 142 3.47 3.91 29.76
N SER A 143 2.86 5.08 29.65
CA SER A 143 2.05 5.66 30.73
C SER A 143 0.87 4.77 31.12
N LEU A 144 0.11 4.28 30.14
CA LEU A 144 -1.05 3.41 30.35
C LEU A 144 -0.66 2.06 30.96
N SER A 145 0.48 1.49 30.55
CA SER A 145 0.98 0.22 31.11
C SER A 145 1.32 0.38 32.61
N ILE A 146 1.96 1.49 32.99
CA ILE A 146 2.27 1.81 34.39
C ILE A 146 0.96 2.00 35.18
N ALA A 147 -0.02 2.71 34.61
CA ALA A 147 -1.32 2.91 35.26
C ALA A 147 -2.06 1.58 35.52
N ILE A 148 -2.12 0.68 34.54
CA ILE A 148 -2.72 -0.65 34.70
C ILE A 148 -1.96 -1.45 35.77
N MET A 149 -0.63 -1.41 35.76
CA MET A 149 0.20 -2.09 36.76
C MET A 149 -0.12 -1.59 38.18
N VAL A 150 -0.17 -0.28 38.40
CA VAL A 150 -0.54 0.32 39.69
C VAL A 150 -1.94 -0.13 40.11
N PHE A 151 -2.94 0.01 39.24
CA PHE A 151 -4.32 -0.34 39.57
C PHE A 151 -4.54 -1.84 39.81
N SER A 152 -3.73 -2.70 39.20
CA SER A 152 -3.81 -4.16 39.38
C SER A 152 -3.07 -4.65 40.63
N LEU A 153 -1.97 -4.00 41.03
CA LEU A 153 -1.17 -4.39 42.20
C LEU A 153 -1.84 -3.99 43.52
N PHE A 154 -2.47 -2.81 43.57
CA PHE A 154 -3.15 -2.35 44.77
C PHE A 154 -4.58 -2.89 44.83
N ARG A 155 -4.77 -4.09 45.42
CA ARG A 155 -6.10 -4.69 45.66
C ARG A 155 -7.08 -3.76 46.38
N LYS A 156 -6.58 -2.83 47.19
CA LYS A 156 -7.38 -1.77 47.86
C LYS A 156 -8.05 -0.79 46.88
N LEU A 157 -7.57 -0.67 45.64
CA LEU A 157 -8.12 0.19 44.59
C LEU A 157 -9.11 -0.55 43.67
N HIS A 158 -9.38 -1.84 43.90
CA HIS A 158 -10.38 -2.58 43.12
C HIS A 158 -11.79 -2.10 43.50
N CYS A 159 -12.32 -1.19 42.69
CA CYS A 159 -13.69 -0.71 42.73
C CYS A 159 -14.30 -0.81 41.33
N THR A 160 -15.63 -0.82 41.21
CA THR A 160 -16.35 -0.87 39.92
C THR A 160 -15.84 0.21 38.95
N ARG A 161 -15.61 1.43 39.44
CA ARG A 161 -15.01 2.53 38.68
C ARG A 161 -13.61 2.19 38.14
N ASN A 162 -12.73 1.65 39.00
CA ASN A 162 -11.38 1.30 38.59
C ASN A 162 -11.37 0.13 37.57
N HIS A 163 -12.30 -0.83 37.70
CA HIS A 163 -12.46 -1.87 36.68
C HIS A 163 -12.84 -1.31 35.31
N ILE A 164 -13.73 -0.32 35.24
CA ILE A 164 -14.09 0.35 33.97
C ILE A 164 -12.86 1.07 33.38
N HIS A 165 -12.10 1.80 34.20
CA HIS A 165 -10.87 2.47 33.76
C HIS A 165 -9.81 1.48 33.26
N ILE A 166 -9.60 0.34 33.94
CA ILE A 166 -8.66 -0.70 33.49
C ILE A 166 -9.06 -1.23 32.11
N GLN A 167 -10.34 -1.51 31.86
CA GLN A 167 -10.81 -2.00 30.56
C GLN A 167 -10.65 -0.93 29.46
N LEU A 168 -10.90 0.34 29.78
CA LEU A 168 -10.61 1.46 28.88
C LEU A 168 -9.12 1.54 28.54
N PHE A 169 -8.23 1.46 29.51
CA PHE A 169 -6.78 1.51 29.27
C PHE A 169 -6.30 0.31 28.43
N ILE A 170 -6.83 -0.88 28.68
CA ILE A 170 -6.57 -2.07 27.84
C ILE A 170 -7.01 -1.81 26.40
N SER A 171 -8.17 -1.17 26.19
CA SER A 171 -8.66 -0.84 24.85
C SER A 171 -7.72 0.12 24.09
N PHE A 172 -7.14 1.10 24.79
CA PHE A 172 -6.15 2.02 24.20
C PHE A 172 -4.84 1.31 23.85
N ILE A 173 -4.37 0.41 24.72
CA ILE A 173 -3.16 -0.39 24.46
C ILE A 173 -3.37 -1.29 23.23
N LEU A 174 -4.49 -2.02 23.16
CA LEU A 174 -4.82 -2.86 22.01
C LEU A 174 -4.90 -2.03 20.72
N ARG A 175 -5.57 -0.87 20.76
CA ARG A 175 -5.65 0.05 19.62
C ARG A 175 -4.26 0.46 19.11
N ALA A 176 -3.36 0.88 20.00
CA ALA A 176 -2.01 1.29 19.62
C ALA A 176 -1.20 0.12 19.04
N ILE A 177 -1.27 -1.07 19.63
CA ILE A 177 -0.58 -2.28 19.13
C ILE A 177 -1.07 -2.64 17.72
N PHE A 178 -2.39 -2.68 17.48
CA PHE A 178 -2.91 -3.03 16.16
C PHE A 178 -2.67 -1.96 15.09
N ILE A 179 -2.57 -0.69 15.47
CA ILE A 179 -2.13 0.38 14.56
C ILE A 179 -0.68 0.15 14.16
N PHE A 180 0.22 -0.14 15.10
CA PHE A 180 1.61 -0.45 14.76
C PHE A 180 1.77 -1.69 13.88
N ILE A 181 1.00 -2.75 14.14
CA ILE A 181 1.03 -3.95 13.28
C ILE A 181 0.54 -3.60 11.88
N ARG A 182 -0.55 -2.84 11.76
CA ARG A 182 -1.08 -2.37 10.48
C ARG A 182 -0.05 -1.51 9.74
N ASP A 183 0.57 -0.56 10.43
CA ASP A 183 1.56 0.34 9.85
C ASP A 183 2.82 -0.42 9.42
N THR A 184 3.29 -1.37 10.22
CA THR A 184 4.40 -2.25 9.81
C THR A 184 4.00 -3.01 8.55
N LEU A 185 2.83 -3.65 8.49
CA LEU A 185 2.45 -4.40 7.28
C LEU A 185 2.25 -3.53 6.03
N LEU A 186 1.77 -2.30 6.19
CA LEU A 186 1.53 -1.37 5.08
C LEU A 186 2.81 -0.66 4.60
N PHE A 187 3.73 -0.33 5.50
CA PHE A 187 4.91 0.50 5.18
C PHE A 187 6.23 -0.27 5.10
N THR A 188 6.33 -1.51 5.57
CA THR A 188 7.58 -2.30 5.41
C THR A 188 7.74 -2.86 3.98
N ASN A 189 6.69 -2.76 3.15
CA ASN A 189 6.65 -3.34 1.80
C ASN A 189 6.65 -2.28 0.69
N GLU A 190 7.28 -1.12 0.88
CA GLU A 190 7.47 -0.16 -0.21
C GLU A 190 8.30 -0.74 -1.37
N GLU A 191 9.12 -1.76 -1.12
CA GLU A 191 9.93 -2.43 -2.16
C GLU A 191 9.31 -3.71 -2.74
N LEU A 192 8.18 -4.21 -2.21
CA LEU A 192 7.61 -5.49 -2.68
C LEU A 192 6.09 -5.46 -2.74
N TYR A 193 5.56 -4.58 -3.60
CA TYR A 193 4.15 -4.60 -4.01
C TYR A 193 3.85 -5.80 -4.91
N HIS A 194 3.94 -7.02 -4.36
CA HIS A 194 3.43 -8.22 -5.02
C HIS A 194 1.92 -8.29 -4.85
N CYS A 195 1.22 -7.63 -5.77
CA CYS A 195 -0.23 -7.61 -5.90
C CYS A 195 -0.90 -9.00 -6.07
N ASP A 196 -0.12 -10.06 -6.33
CA ASP A 196 -0.63 -11.42 -6.48
C ASP A 196 -0.83 -12.18 -5.16
N TYR A 197 -0.40 -11.59 -4.03
CA TYR A 197 -0.57 -12.21 -2.73
C TYR A 197 -1.18 -11.19 -1.77
N TYR A 198 -2.50 -10.98 -1.83
CA TYR A 198 -3.23 -10.44 -0.68
C TYR A 198 -3.11 -11.50 0.42
N PRO A 199 -2.19 -11.38 1.40
CA PRO A 199 -2.10 -12.40 2.41
C PRO A 199 -3.40 -12.30 3.21
N VAL A 200 -4.07 -13.42 3.43
CA VAL A 200 -5.22 -13.50 4.34
C VAL A 200 -4.90 -12.80 5.68
N ALA A 201 -3.61 -12.80 6.07
CA ALA A 201 -3.06 -12.02 7.18
C ALA A 201 -3.32 -10.49 7.12
N CYS A 202 -3.16 -9.83 5.97
CA CYS A 202 -3.42 -8.38 5.84
C CYS A 202 -4.89 -8.08 6.10
N LYS A 203 -5.81 -8.83 5.48
CA LYS A 203 -7.26 -8.69 5.69
C LYS A 203 -7.64 -8.93 7.16
N ILE A 204 -7.05 -9.94 7.78
CA ILE A 204 -7.24 -10.24 9.20
C ILE A 204 -6.74 -9.10 10.09
N VAL A 205 -5.54 -8.56 9.83
CA VAL A 205 -4.98 -7.45 10.61
C VAL A 205 -5.82 -6.19 10.47
N LEU A 206 -6.28 -5.85 9.25
CA LEU A 206 -7.20 -4.73 9.06
C LEU A 206 -8.50 -4.94 9.83
N MET A 207 -9.07 -6.15 9.82
CA MET A 207 -10.28 -6.46 10.58
C MET A 207 -10.06 -6.25 12.09
N PHE A 208 -8.98 -6.78 12.66
CA PHE A 208 -8.67 -6.61 14.07
C PHE A 208 -8.36 -5.16 14.44
N SER A 209 -7.63 -4.43 13.60
CA SER A 209 -7.34 -3.01 13.80
C SER A 209 -8.63 -2.18 13.86
N ASN A 210 -9.56 -2.41 12.92
CA ASN A 210 -10.87 -1.75 12.94
C ASN A 210 -11.69 -2.13 14.18
N TYR A 211 -11.67 -3.40 14.57
CA TYR A 211 -12.34 -3.85 15.79
C TYR A 211 -11.78 -3.15 17.04
N SER A 212 -10.46 -2.99 17.17
CA SER A 212 -9.85 -2.31 18.31
C SER A 212 -10.18 -0.82 18.37
N ILE A 213 -10.32 -0.15 17.22
CA ILE A 213 -10.79 1.24 17.16
C ILE A 213 -12.23 1.32 17.68
N LEU A 214 -13.12 0.45 17.21
CA LEU A 214 -14.51 0.41 17.66
C LEU A 214 -14.61 0.10 19.15
N ALA A 215 -13.84 -0.87 19.65
CA ALA A 215 -13.79 -1.23 21.06
C ALA A 215 -13.35 -0.04 21.93
N ASN A 216 -12.35 0.73 21.48
CA ASN A 216 -11.90 1.92 22.19
C ASN A 216 -12.99 2.98 22.32
N TYR A 217 -13.68 3.30 21.21
CA TYR A 217 -14.82 4.24 21.26
C TYR A 217 -15.97 3.71 22.14
N SER A 218 -16.23 2.41 22.10
CA SER A 218 -17.28 1.79 22.92
C SER A 218 -16.97 1.91 24.41
N TRP A 219 -15.72 1.67 24.83
CA TRP A 219 -15.33 1.82 26.23
C TRP A 219 -15.35 3.27 26.71
N LEU A 220 -14.99 4.22 25.84
CA LEU A 220 -15.09 5.65 26.14
C LEU A 220 -16.55 6.06 26.34
N LEU A 221 -17.47 5.53 25.53
CA LEU A 221 -18.91 5.72 25.70
C LEU A 221 -19.41 5.10 27.02
N VAL A 222 -18.96 3.89 27.38
CA VAL A 222 -19.34 3.23 28.64
C VAL A 222 -18.90 4.04 29.85
N GLU A 223 -17.68 4.58 29.84
CA GLU A 223 -17.19 5.47 30.90
C GLU A 223 -18.05 6.74 31.02
N GLY A 224 -18.36 7.38 29.89
CA GLY A 224 -19.24 8.55 29.85
C GLY A 224 -20.64 8.27 30.38
N HIS A 225 -21.25 7.14 29.97
CA HIS A 225 -22.56 6.71 30.45
C HIS A 225 -22.55 6.37 31.94
N PHE A 226 -21.49 5.72 32.43
CA PHE A 226 -21.31 5.40 33.86
C PHE A 226 -21.26 6.68 34.71
N LEU A 227 -20.49 7.68 34.27
CA LEU A 227 -20.42 8.99 34.95
C LEU A 227 -21.77 9.71 34.93
N PHE A 228 -22.45 9.72 33.77
CA PHE A 228 -23.77 10.33 33.64
C PHE A 228 -24.79 9.69 34.60
N THR A 229 -24.84 8.36 34.63
CA THR A 229 -25.75 7.61 35.51
C THR A 229 -25.49 7.92 36.99
N LEU A 230 -24.22 8.00 37.41
CA LEU A 230 -23.87 8.37 38.78
C LEU A 230 -24.37 9.78 39.15
N VAL A 231 -24.20 10.75 38.25
CA VAL A 231 -24.66 12.12 38.50
C VAL A 231 -26.18 12.18 38.52
N SER A 232 -26.87 11.57 37.57
CA SER A 232 -28.35 11.60 37.50
C SER A 232 -29.03 10.85 38.64
N LEU A 233 -28.41 9.82 39.21
CA LEU A 233 -28.95 9.13 40.41
C LEU A 233 -28.58 9.83 41.72
N SER A 234 -27.63 10.76 41.69
CA SER A 234 -27.23 11.54 42.87
C SER A 234 -28.08 12.79 43.10
N PHE A 235 -28.88 13.19 42.11
CA PHE A 235 -29.90 14.24 42.19
C PHE A 235 -31.29 13.63 42.31
#